data_AF-A0A5R9LEC8-F1
#
_entry.id   AF-A0A5R9LEC8-F1
#
_cell.length_a   1.000
_cell.length_b   1.000
_cell.length_c   1.000
_cell.angle_alpha   90.00
_cell.angle_beta   90.00
_cell.angle_gamma   90.00
#
_symmetry.space_group_name_H-M   'P 1'
#
loop_
_entity.id
_entity.type
_entity.pdbx_description
1 polymer ?
#
loop_
_entity_poly.entity_id
_entity_poly.type
_entity_poly.pdbx_seq_one_letter_code
_entity_poly.pdbx_strand_id
1 'polypeptide(L)' 'MAAFLLRDLLQRQPKNLSILELLALCALRNEDYPQVVETLQRMLVLLPPDDPRREAISRQLSEAQKK' A
#
# COMPACT_ATOMS: atom_id res chain seq x y z
N MET A 1 8.48 2.84 -14.62
CA MET A 1 7.63 3.98 -15.08
C MET A 1 6.28 4.08 -14.35
N ALA A 2 5.54 2.99 -14.11
CA ALA A 2 4.19 3.07 -13.49
C ALA A 2 4.15 3.67 -12.06
N ALA A 3 5.15 3.40 -11.22
CA ALA A 3 5.17 3.90 -9.84
C ALA A 3 5.25 5.44 -9.72
N PHE A 4 5.85 6.12 -10.70
CA PHE A 4 5.97 7.57 -10.68
C PHE A 4 4.63 8.26 -10.93
N LEU A 5 3.85 7.74 -11.90
CA LEU A 5 2.51 8.22 -12.20
C LEU A 5 1.55 8.01 -11.00
N LEU A 6 1.65 6.85 -10.34
CA LEU A 6 0.85 6.57 -9.14
C LEU A 6 1.19 7.51 -7.98
N ARG A 7 2.46 7.91 -7.83
CA ARG A 7 2.85 8.92 -6.83
C ARG A 7 2.29 10.31 -7.14
N ASP A 8 2.29 10.74 -8.40
CA ASP A 8 1.66 12.02 -8.79
C ASP A 8 0.15 12.01 -8.49
N LEU A 9 -0.52 10.91 -8.85
CA LEU A 9 -1.95 10.75 -8.54
C LEU A 9 -2.21 10.66 -7.04
N LEU A 10 -1.31 10.06 -6.26
CA LEU A 10 -1.39 10.04 -4.80
C LEU A 10 -1.23 11.45 -4.20
N GLN A 11 -0.41 12.33 -4.80
CA GLN A 11 -0.35 13.73 -4.37
C GLN A 11 -1.66 14.47 -4.59
N ARG A 12 -2.36 14.18 -5.68
CA ARG A 12 -3.68 14.78 -5.98
C ARG A 12 -4.80 14.15 -5.15
N GLN A 13 -4.71 12.85 -4.86
CA GLN A 13 -5.71 12.09 -4.12
C GLN A 13 -5.05 11.17 -3.08
N PRO A 14 -4.55 11.73 -1.96
CA PRO A 14 -3.75 10.99 -0.98
C PRO A 14 -4.53 9.93 -0.20
N LYS A 15 -5.87 9.98 -0.26
CA LYS A 15 -6.77 9.04 0.41
C LYS A 15 -7.37 8.00 -0.53
N ASN A 16 -6.96 7.96 -1.79
CA ASN A 16 -7.53 7.01 -2.74
C ASN A 16 -6.88 5.63 -2.57
N LEU A 17 -7.63 4.74 -1.92
CA LEU A 17 -7.22 3.36 -1.63
C LEU A 17 -6.81 2.59 -2.89
N SER A 18 -7.47 2.82 -4.03
CA SER A 18 -7.14 2.11 -5.28
C SER A 18 -5.76 2.49 -5.81
N ILE A 19 -5.32 3.75 -5.63
CA ILE A 19 -3.97 4.17 -6.01
C ILE A 19 -2.93 3.52 -5.10
N LEU A 20 -3.22 3.43 -3.80
CA LEU A 20 -2.35 2.75 -2.84
C LEU A 20 -2.26 1.24 -3.13
N GLU A 21 -3.36 0.57 -3.46
CA GLU A 21 -3.35 -0.85 -3.88
C GLU A 21 -2.45 -1.07 -5.11
N LEU A 22 -2.60 -0.23 -6.13
CA LEU A 22 -1.77 -0.32 -7.34
C LEU A 22 -0.29 -0.05 -7.06
N LEU A 23 0.00 0.87 -6.13
CA LEU A 23 1.36 1.20 -5.75
C LEU A 23 2.00 0.06 -4.94
N ALA A 24 1.26 -0.57 -4.04
CA ALA A 24 1.68 -1.75 -3.30
C ALA A 24 1.94 -2.94 -4.23
N LEU A 25 1.05 -3.19 -5.20
CA LEU A 25 1.24 -4.23 -6.23
C LEU A 25 2.49 -3.96 -7.10
N CYS A 26 2.74 -2.71 -7.46
CA CYS A 26 3.93 -2.35 -8.22
C CYS A 26 5.21 -2.54 -7.40
N ALA A 27 5.18 -2.22 -6.10
CA ALA A 27 6.31 -2.40 -5.20
C ALA A 27 6.59 -3.89 -4.93
N LEU A 28 5.55 -4.70 -4.69
CA LEU A 28 5.66 -6.16 -4.57
C LEU A 28 6.30 -6.80 -5.81
N ARG A 29 5.88 -6.37 -7.01
CA ARG A 29 6.44 -6.89 -8.27
C ARG A 29 7.91 -6.53 -8.46
N ASN A 30 8.34 -5.40 -7.89
CA ASN A 30 9.73 -4.96 -7.92
C ASN A 30 10.55 -5.48 -6.73
N GLU A 31 9.95 -6.32 -5.87
CA GLU A 31 10.55 -6.79 -4.61
C GLU A 31 10.98 -5.64 -3.68
N ASP A 32 10.34 -4.47 -3.82
CA ASP A 32 10.58 -3.30 -2.99
C ASP A 32 9.73 -3.40 -1.71
N TYR A 33 10.11 -4.34 -0.85
CA TYR A 33 9.46 -4.58 0.44
C TYR A 33 9.36 -3.31 1.32
N PRO A 34 10.38 -2.42 1.38
CA PRO A 34 10.25 -1.14 2.10
C PRO A 34 9.07 -0.30 1.62
N GLN A 35 8.91 -0.17 0.29
CA GLN A 35 7.81 0.60 -0.27
C GLN A 35 6.45 -0.10 -0.07
N VAL A 36 6.42 -1.44 -0.09
CA VAL A 36 5.22 -2.22 0.25
C VAL A 36 4.77 -1.93 1.69
N VAL A 37 5.70 -1.97 2.65
CA VAL A 37 5.41 -1.72 4.07
C VAL A 37 4.83 -0.31 4.28
N GLU A 38 5.43 0.72 3.68
CA GLU A 38 4.92 2.10 3.77
C GLU A 38 3.50 2.21 3.20
N THR A 39 3.24 1.55 2.08
CA THR A 39 1.95 1.62 1.38
C THR A 39 0.86 0.90 2.15
N LEU A 40 1.14 -0.30 2.67
CA LEU A 40 0.21 -1.07 3.49
C LEU A 40 -0.10 -0.34 4.81
N GLN A 41 0.88 0.31 5.44
CA GLN A 41 0.63 1.16 6.62
C GLN A 41 -0.32 2.32 6.31
N ARG A 42 -0.09 3.04 5.19
CA ARG A 42 -1.00 4.11 4.78
C ARG A 42 -2.40 3.62 4.51
N MET A 43 -2.54 2.44 3.88
CA MET A 43 -3.84 1.81 3.70
C MET A 43 -4.51 1.50 5.03
N LEU A 44 -3.80 0.93 6.02
CA LEU A 44 -4.35 0.67 7.36
C LEU A 44 -4.84 1.94 8.07
N VAL A 45 -4.15 3.07 7.89
CA VAL A 45 -4.55 4.36 8.47
C VAL A 45 -5.82 4.90 7.81
N LEU A 46 -5.99 4.68 6.50
CA LEU A 46 -7.14 5.17 5.73
C LEU A 46 -8.35 4.25 5.79
N LEU A 47 -8.15 2.96 6.04
CA LEU A 47 -9.23 1.99 6.15
C LEU A 47 -10.02 2.20 7.46
N PRO A 48 -11.34 2.00 7.43
CA PRO A 48 -12.13 1.99 8.64
C PRO A 48 -11.74 0.82 9.57
N PRO A 49 -11.93 0.95 10.89
CA PRO A 49 -11.59 -0.09 11.88
C PRO A 49 -12.39 -1.38 11.69
N ASP A 50 -13.57 -1.29 11.08
CA ASP A 50 -14.47 -2.42 10.83
C ASP A 50 -14.24 -3.08 9.45
N ASP A 51 -13.18 -2.70 8.73
CA ASP A 51 -12.90 -3.24 7.40
C ASP A 51 -12.17 -4.58 7.49
N PRO A 52 -12.71 -5.67 6.91
CA PRO A 52 -12.04 -6.99 6.91
C PRO A 52 -10.69 -6.97 6.19
N ARG A 53 -10.43 -5.97 5.32
CA ARG A 53 -9.13 -5.81 4.65
C ARG A 53 -8.02 -5.40 5.63
N ARG A 54 -8.34 -4.79 6.79
CA ARG A 54 -7.31 -4.44 7.79
C ARG A 54 -6.54 -5.67 8.23
N GLU A 55 -7.23 -6.77 8.50
CA GLU A 55 -6.59 -7.97 9.01
C GLU A 55 -5.68 -8.60 7.95
N ALA A 56 -6.14 -8.65 6.71
CA ALA A 56 -5.34 -9.12 5.57
C ALA A 56 -4.11 -8.23 5.33
N ILE A 57 -4.26 -6.90 5.34
CA ILE A 57 -3.16 -5.95 5.15
C ILE A 57 -2.18 -6.01 6.31
N SER A 58 -2.65 -6.19 7.56
CA SER A 58 -1.78 -6.34 8.72
C SER A 58 -0.93 -7.62 8.63
N ARG A 59 -1.50 -8.72 8.14
CA ARG A 59 -0.73 -9.96 7.88
C ARG A 59 0.32 -9.73 6.80
N GLN A 60 -0.08 -9.15 5.66
CA GLN A 60 0.85 -8.83 4.58
C GLN A 60 1.96 -7.86 5.01
N LEU A 61 1.64 -6.90 5.88
CA LEU A 61 2.61 -5.97 6.46
C LEU A 61 3.67 -6.72 7.27
N SER A 62 3.25 -7.62 8.16
CA SER A 62 4.18 -8.44 8.95
C SER A 62 5.02 -9.37 8.08
N GLU A 63 4.47 -9.91 7.00
CA GLU A 63 5.24 -10.73 6.06
C GLU A 63 6.26 -9.89 5.28
N ALA A 64 5.86 -8.72 4.78
CA ALA A 64 6.75 -7.81 4.05
C ALA A 64 7.86 -7.24 4.95
N GLN A 65 7.64 -7.06 6.25
CA GLN A 65 8.69 -6.65 7.21
C GLN A 65 9.71 -7.74 7.54
N LYS A 66 9.36 -9.01 7.28
CA LYS A 66 10.24 -10.17 7.54
C LYS A 66 11.09 -10.56 6.33
N LYS A 67 10.78 -10.01 5.15
CA LYS A 67 11.47 -10.21 3.88
C LYS A 67 12.60 -9.19 3.74
#